data_AF-A0A7G2INM4-F1
#
_entry.id   AF-A0A7G2INM4-F1
#
_cell.length_a   1.000
_cell.length_b   1.000
_cell.length_c   1.000
_cell.angle_alpha   90.00
_cell.angle_beta   90.00
_cell.angle_gamma   90.00
#
_symmetry.space_group_name_H-M   'P 1'
#
loop_
_entity.id
_entity.type
_entity.pdbx_description
1 polymer ?
#
loop_
_entity_poly.entity_id
_entity_poly.type
_entity_poly.pdbx_seq_one_letter_code
_entity_poly.pdbx_strand_id
1 'polypeptide(L)'
;MPLVEVIPHATTSEQTIATTVKLAKKQGKTPIVVRDKAGFYVNRILAPYINEAIRMLTEGERVETIDAALVKFGFPVGPIQLLDEVGIDTGTKIIPVLEAAYGERFSAPANVVASILNDDRKGRKNGRGFYLYGVKGRKSKKQVDPAIYTLIGVQGQGRLTAAQVAERCVMLMLNEAARCFDEKIVRSARDGDIGAVFGIGFPPFLGGPFRYMDSLGAGEVVATLQRLTTQYGSRFAPCEQLLQMAAHSERFWNIGETDLNS
;
A
#
# COMPACT_ATOMS: atom_id res chain seq x y z
N MET A 1 -3.58 -12.63 -10.12
CA MET A 1 -2.44 -12.33 -9.23
C MET A 1 -1.38 -13.42 -9.33
N PRO A 2 -0.13 -13.07 -9.71
CA PRO A 2 0.97 -14.01 -9.85
C PRO A 2 1.74 -14.28 -8.54
N LEU A 3 1.64 -13.40 -7.53
CA LEU A 3 2.33 -13.54 -6.24
C LEU A 3 1.68 -14.58 -5.31
N VAL A 4 2.49 -15.25 -4.49
CA VAL A 4 2.07 -15.98 -3.28
C VAL A 4 2.98 -15.59 -2.12
N GLU A 5 2.44 -15.08 -1.01
CA GLU A 5 3.18 -14.92 0.25
C GLU A 5 3.17 -16.24 1.03
N VAL A 6 4.35 -16.80 1.30
CA VAL A 6 4.55 -17.98 2.15
C VAL A 6 4.96 -17.48 3.54
N ILE A 7 4.09 -17.69 4.53
CA ILE A 7 4.27 -17.14 5.88
C ILE A 7 4.52 -18.29 6.87
N PRO A 8 5.79 -18.68 7.11
CA PRO A 8 6.10 -19.65 8.16
C PRO A 8 5.90 -19.05 9.55
N HIS A 9 5.31 -19.85 10.43
CA HIS A 9 5.36 -19.62 11.87
C HIS A 9 6.74 -20.00 12.42
N ALA A 10 7.07 -19.57 13.65
CA ALA A 10 8.34 -19.88 14.31
C ALA A 10 8.66 -21.39 14.41
N THR A 11 7.63 -22.24 14.39
CA THR A 11 7.73 -23.71 14.49
C THR A 11 7.64 -24.42 13.14
N THR A 12 7.47 -23.70 12.02
CA THR A 12 7.36 -24.31 10.69
C THR A 12 8.72 -24.80 10.22
N SER A 13 8.84 -26.08 9.86
CA SER A 13 10.10 -26.67 9.41
C SER A 13 10.53 -26.16 8.03
N GLU A 14 11.84 -26.10 7.79
CA GLU A 14 12.40 -25.69 6.50
C GLU A 14 11.89 -26.56 5.34
N GLN A 15 11.73 -27.87 5.57
CA GLN A 15 11.15 -28.80 4.60
C GLN A 15 9.72 -28.40 4.20
N THR A 16 8.91 -27.95 5.16
CA THR A 16 7.53 -27.49 4.90
C THR A 16 7.54 -26.22 4.06
N ILE A 17 8.40 -25.27 4.40
CA ILE A 17 8.58 -24.02 3.65
C ILE A 17 9.00 -24.33 2.20
N ALA A 18 10.05 -25.14 2.03
CA ALA A 18 10.56 -25.53 0.72
C ALA A 18 9.51 -26.26 -0.13
N THR A 19 8.73 -27.15 0.49
CA THR A 19 7.63 -27.87 -0.19
C THR A 19 6.54 -26.92 -0.66
N THR A 20 6.11 -25.97 0.19
CA THR A 20 5.09 -24.97 -0.15
C THR A 20 5.58 -24.03 -1.25
N VAL A 21 6.84 -23.57 -1.19
CA VAL A 21 7.46 -22.76 -2.25
C VAL A 21 7.51 -23.53 -3.57
N LYS A 22 7.91 -24.80 -3.55
CA LYS A 22 7.94 -25.66 -4.74
C LYS A 22 6.54 -25.86 -5.32
N LEU A 23 5.52 -26.03 -4.48
CA LEU A 23 4.13 -26.14 -4.90
C LEU A 23 3.65 -24.86 -5.60
N ALA A 24 3.90 -23.69 -5.01
CA ALA A 24 3.53 -22.41 -5.61
C ALA A 24 4.20 -22.21 -6.98
N LYS A 25 5.49 -22.52 -7.11
CA LYS A 25 6.21 -22.48 -8.39
C LYS A 25 5.59 -23.44 -9.43
N LYS A 26 5.22 -24.66 -9.02
CA LYS A 26 4.56 -25.65 -9.91
C LYS A 26 3.21 -25.15 -10.44
N GLN A 27 2.54 -24.27 -9.71
CA GLN A 27 1.30 -23.61 -10.14
C GLN A 27 1.54 -22.36 -11.00
N GLY A 28 2.78 -22.07 -11.39
CA GLY A 28 3.15 -20.87 -12.15
C GLY A 28 3.07 -19.59 -11.32
N LYS A 29 3.12 -19.68 -9.99
CA LYS A 29 3.15 -18.52 -9.10
C LYS A 29 4.58 -18.12 -8.76
N THR A 30 4.75 -16.88 -8.36
CA THR A 30 6.00 -16.34 -7.80
C THR A 30 5.87 -16.28 -6.28
N PRO A 31 6.43 -17.25 -5.54
CA PRO A 31 6.39 -17.20 -4.08
C PRO A 31 7.46 -16.28 -3.52
N ILE A 32 7.12 -15.56 -2.45
CA ILE A 32 8.07 -14.90 -1.55
C ILE A 32 7.87 -15.44 -0.13
N VAL A 33 8.94 -15.53 0.65
CA VAL A 33 8.85 -16.00 2.05
C VAL A 33 8.94 -14.79 2.97
N VAL A 34 7.89 -14.57 3.77
CA VAL A 34 7.78 -13.41 4.66
C VAL A 34 7.50 -13.85 6.10
N ARG A 35 7.95 -13.09 7.09
CA ARG A 35 7.70 -13.46 8.50
C ARG A 35 6.23 -13.27 8.89
N ASP A 36 5.79 -14.08 9.84
CA ASP A 36 4.47 -13.98 10.44
C ASP A 36 4.37 -12.76 11.37
N LYS A 37 3.81 -11.68 10.82
CA LYS A 37 3.43 -10.45 11.54
C LYS A 37 2.11 -9.94 10.99
N ALA A 38 1.41 -9.12 11.77
CA ALA A 38 0.13 -8.56 11.37
C ALA A 38 0.24 -7.86 10.01
N GLY A 39 -0.56 -8.29 9.04
CA GLY A 39 -0.54 -7.76 7.66
C GLY A 39 0.56 -8.33 6.74
N PHE A 40 1.40 -9.24 7.22
CA PHE A 40 2.54 -9.81 6.50
C PHE A 40 3.39 -8.70 5.87
N TYR A 41 3.74 -8.80 4.58
CA TYR A 41 4.44 -7.72 3.89
C TYR A 41 3.49 -6.92 2.99
N VAL A 42 2.80 -7.57 2.06
CA VAL A 42 2.01 -6.88 1.02
C VAL A 42 0.89 -6.04 1.61
N ASN A 43 0.06 -6.62 2.48
CA ASN A 43 -1.07 -5.88 3.07
C ASN A 43 -0.58 -4.79 4.03
N ARG A 44 0.52 -5.05 4.74
CA ARG A 44 1.12 -4.12 5.68
C ARG A 44 1.57 -2.82 5.00
N ILE A 45 2.29 -2.90 3.89
CA ILE A 45 2.74 -1.69 3.16
C ILE A 45 1.61 -1.03 2.36
N LEU A 46 0.57 -1.79 1.98
CA LEU A 46 -0.59 -1.27 1.25
C LEU A 46 -1.52 -0.42 2.13
N ALA A 47 -1.72 -0.82 3.39
CA ALA A 47 -2.65 -0.14 4.29
C ALA A 47 -2.37 1.37 4.47
N PRO A 48 -1.14 1.85 4.76
CA PRO A 48 -0.90 3.28 4.92
C PRO A 48 -1.10 4.07 3.60
N TYR A 49 -0.83 3.44 2.44
CA TYR A 49 -1.12 4.02 1.12
C TYR A 49 -2.62 4.25 0.91
N ILE A 50 -3.47 3.27 1.26
CA ILE A 50 -4.93 3.40 1.20
C ILE A 50 -5.44 4.42 2.23
N ASN A 51 -4.95 4.35 3.46
CA ASN A 51 -5.35 5.25 4.54
C ASN A 51 -5.10 6.71 4.15
N GLU A 52 -3.98 7.01 3.50
CA GLU A 52 -3.68 8.37 3.06
C GLU A 52 -4.59 8.84 1.91
N ALA A 53 -4.94 7.94 0.98
CA ALA A 53 -5.94 8.24 -0.04
C ALA A 53 -7.30 8.59 0.59
N ILE A 54 -7.73 7.84 1.60
CA ILE A 54 -8.96 8.14 2.34
C ILE A 54 -8.84 9.46 3.11
N ARG A 55 -7.69 9.76 3.74
CA ARG A 55 -7.46 11.06 4.42
C ARG A 55 -7.57 12.22 3.44
N MET A 56 -6.99 12.12 2.26
CA MET A 56 -7.11 13.17 1.23
C MET A 56 -8.57 13.39 0.81
N LEU A 57 -9.40 12.35 0.73
CA LEU A 57 -10.84 12.53 0.50
C LEU A 57 -11.48 13.37 1.61
N THR A 58 -11.15 13.10 2.86
CA THR A 58 -11.68 13.85 4.01
C THR A 58 -11.15 15.28 4.10
N GLU A 59 -10.02 15.55 3.45
CA GLU A 59 -9.47 16.90 3.26
C GLU A 59 -10.11 17.64 2.08
N GLY A 60 -11.02 16.99 1.34
CA GLY A 60 -11.80 17.58 0.26
C GLY A 60 -11.26 17.31 -1.15
N GLU A 61 -10.34 16.36 -1.32
CA GLU A 61 -9.94 15.87 -2.64
C GLU A 61 -11.02 15.00 -3.29
N ARG A 62 -10.96 14.88 -4.62
CA ARG A 62 -11.96 14.13 -5.40
C ARG A 62 -11.50 12.70 -5.61
N VAL A 63 -12.43 11.76 -5.49
CA VAL A 63 -12.20 10.31 -5.67
C VAL A 63 -11.46 10.00 -6.97
N GLU A 64 -11.94 10.52 -8.09
CA GLU A 64 -11.31 10.29 -9.39
C GLU A 64 -9.99 11.03 -9.57
N THR A 65 -9.76 12.12 -8.84
CA THR A 65 -8.50 12.87 -8.91
C THR A 65 -7.40 12.07 -8.21
N ILE A 66 -7.72 11.49 -7.05
CA ILE A 66 -6.81 10.60 -6.33
C ILE A 66 -6.49 9.37 -7.16
N ASP A 67 -7.51 8.65 -7.62
CA ASP A 67 -7.31 7.44 -8.42
C ASP A 67 -6.52 7.73 -9.71
N ALA A 68 -6.86 8.80 -10.43
CA ALA A 68 -6.16 9.17 -11.66
C ALA A 68 -4.70 9.56 -11.41
N ALA A 69 -4.39 10.22 -10.28
CA ALA A 69 -3.03 10.59 -9.93
C ALA A 69 -2.15 9.36 -9.70
N LEU A 70 -2.65 8.35 -8.98
CA LEU A 70 -1.88 7.13 -8.71
C LEU A 70 -1.79 6.21 -9.94
N VAL A 71 -2.82 6.18 -10.79
CA VAL A 71 -2.72 5.51 -12.09
C VAL A 71 -1.70 6.22 -12.98
N LYS A 72 -1.70 7.56 -13.01
CA LYS A 72 -0.69 8.35 -13.74
C LYS A 72 0.73 8.13 -13.20
N PHE A 73 0.87 7.93 -11.89
CA PHE A 73 2.14 7.56 -11.27
C PHE A 73 2.63 6.17 -11.73
N GLY A 74 1.71 5.27 -12.11
CA GLY A 74 2.03 3.99 -12.74
C GLY A 74 1.36 2.77 -12.12
N PHE A 75 0.50 2.94 -11.11
CA PHE A 75 -0.26 1.84 -10.54
C PHE A 75 -1.35 1.36 -11.53
N PRO A 76 -1.68 0.06 -11.57
CA PRO A 76 -2.69 -0.47 -12.49
C PRO A 76 -4.10 0.00 -12.13
N VAL A 77 -4.35 0.29 -10.86
CA VAL A 77 -5.63 0.72 -10.31
C VAL A 77 -5.40 1.74 -9.20
N GLY A 78 -6.28 2.74 -9.13
CA GLY A 78 -6.23 3.74 -8.07
C GLY A 78 -6.62 3.15 -6.69
N PRO A 79 -6.14 3.75 -5.59
CA PRO A 79 -6.36 3.23 -4.24
C PRO A 79 -7.83 3.07 -3.87
N ILE A 80 -8.69 3.99 -4.32
CA ILE A 80 -10.10 4.01 -3.93
C ILE A 80 -10.88 2.96 -4.71
N GLN A 81 -10.64 2.84 -6.02
CA GLN A 81 -11.19 1.73 -6.80
C GLN A 81 -10.67 0.37 -6.26
N LEU A 82 -9.40 0.27 -5.88
CA LEU A 82 -8.86 -0.96 -5.31
C LEU A 82 -9.62 -1.37 -4.04
N LEU A 83 -9.92 -0.41 -3.16
CA LEU A 83 -10.69 -0.66 -1.94
C LEU A 83 -12.12 -1.15 -2.25
N ASP A 84 -12.77 -0.60 -3.29
CA ASP A 84 -14.07 -1.10 -3.77
C ASP A 84 -14.00 -2.51 -4.35
N GLU A 85 -12.90 -2.88 -5.01
CA GLU A 85 -12.72 -4.21 -5.60
C GLU A 85 -12.45 -5.29 -4.56
N VAL A 86 -11.66 -4.96 -3.53
CA VAL A 86 -11.40 -5.83 -2.38
C VAL A 86 -12.64 -5.93 -1.48
N GLY A 87 -13.39 -4.84 -1.36
CA GLY A 87 -14.55 -4.72 -0.47
C GLY A 87 -14.20 -3.87 0.75
N ILE A 88 -14.97 -2.80 0.94
CA ILE A 88 -14.82 -1.86 2.05
C ILE A 88 -15.00 -2.58 3.40
N ASP A 89 -15.88 -3.59 3.45
CA ASP A 89 -16.13 -4.46 4.60
C ASP A 89 -14.93 -5.35 4.98
N THR A 90 -14.02 -5.60 4.05
CA THR A 90 -12.78 -6.35 4.33
C THR A 90 -11.74 -5.44 4.96
N GLY A 91 -11.57 -4.21 4.42
CA GLY A 91 -10.64 -3.23 4.98
C GLY A 91 -10.94 -2.89 6.44
N THR A 92 -12.22 -2.79 6.80
CA THR A 92 -12.68 -2.43 8.14
C THR A 92 -12.42 -3.51 9.19
N LYS A 93 -12.25 -4.77 8.77
CA LYS A 93 -11.81 -5.85 9.66
C LYS A 93 -10.29 -5.87 9.86
N ILE A 94 -9.53 -5.39 8.87
CA ILE A 94 -8.06 -5.41 8.89
C ILE A 94 -7.50 -4.21 9.66
N ILE A 95 -8.11 -3.03 9.53
CA ILE A 95 -7.63 -1.79 10.17
C ILE A 95 -7.44 -1.97 11.69
N PRO A 96 -8.40 -2.49 12.47
CA PRO A 96 -8.22 -2.65 13.92
C PRO A 96 -7.08 -3.61 14.29
N VAL A 97 -6.83 -4.63 13.45
CA VAL A 97 -5.74 -5.60 13.66
C VAL A 97 -4.38 -4.92 13.47
N LEU A 98 -4.25 -4.10 12.42
CA LEU A 98 -3.00 -3.38 12.13
C LEU A 98 -2.77 -2.23 13.11
N GLU A 99 -3.84 -1.52 13.50
CA GLU A 99 -3.79 -0.47 14.50
C GLU A 99 -3.42 -1.02 15.89
N ALA A 100 -3.99 -2.16 16.30
CA ALA A 100 -3.58 -2.83 17.54
C ALA A 100 -2.11 -3.28 17.52
N ALA A 101 -1.60 -3.68 16.35
CA ALA A 101 -0.22 -4.15 16.21
C ALA A 101 0.82 -3.02 16.09
N TYR A 102 0.45 -1.89 15.48
CA TYR A 102 1.41 -0.86 15.04
C TYR A 102 1.03 0.57 15.44
N GLY A 103 -0.10 0.76 16.11
CA GLY A 103 -0.57 2.04 16.66
C GLY A 103 -1.14 3.00 15.63
N GLU A 104 -1.11 4.29 15.99
CA GLU A 104 -1.84 5.37 15.31
C GLU A 104 -1.47 5.56 13.83
N ARG A 105 -0.29 5.10 13.41
CA ARG A 105 0.16 5.19 12.01
C ARG A 105 -0.71 4.35 11.05
N PHE A 106 -1.41 3.34 11.58
CA PHE A 106 -2.38 2.54 10.83
C PHE A 106 -3.83 2.93 11.09
N SER A 107 -4.10 3.87 11.99
CA SER A 107 -5.45 4.37 12.21
C SER A 107 -5.96 5.03 10.92
N ALA A 108 -7.17 4.67 10.53
CA ALA A 108 -7.92 5.41 9.53
C ALA A 108 -8.61 6.62 10.20
N PRO A 109 -8.98 7.67 9.45
CA PRO A 109 -9.78 8.76 10.01
C PRO A 109 -11.12 8.24 10.56
N ALA A 110 -11.23 8.18 11.89
CA ALA A 110 -12.25 7.42 12.63
C ALA A 110 -13.70 7.77 12.24
N ASN A 111 -13.98 9.07 12.07
CA ASN A 111 -15.34 9.56 11.80
C ASN A 111 -15.85 9.14 10.42
N VAL A 112 -14.96 8.92 9.46
CA VAL A 112 -15.31 8.66 8.06
C VAL A 112 -15.47 7.18 7.80
N VAL A 113 -14.61 6.35 8.40
CA VAL A 113 -14.74 4.89 8.30
C VAL A 113 -16.05 4.42 8.93
N ALA A 114 -16.43 4.97 10.09
CA ALA A 114 -17.71 4.63 10.72
C ALA A 114 -18.93 5.02 9.86
N SER A 115 -18.94 6.22 9.27
CA SER A 115 -20.04 6.67 8.41
C SER A 115 -20.14 5.84 7.12
N ILE A 116 -19.02 5.52 6.49
CA ILE A 116 -18.98 4.67 5.29
C ILE A 116 -19.46 3.24 5.60
N LEU A 117 -19.06 2.71 6.76
CA LEU A 117 -19.49 1.40 7.24
C LEU A 117 -21.01 1.30 7.43
N ASN A 118 -21.62 2.36 7.96
CA ASN A 118 -23.04 2.38 8.26
C ASN A 118 -23.93 2.60 7.02
N ASP A 119 -23.38 2.98 5.86
CA ASP A 119 -24.11 3.25 4.60
C ASP A 119 -24.24 2.00 3.67
N ASP A 120 -23.89 0.80 4.17
CA ASP A 120 -23.93 -0.50 3.45
C ASP A 120 -23.22 -0.50 2.08
N ARG A 121 -22.16 0.29 1.93
CA ARG A 121 -21.31 0.29 0.73
C ARG A 121 -20.32 -0.87 0.80
N LYS A 122 -20.50 -1.91 -0.02
CA LYS A 122 -19.60 -3.08 -0.07
C LYS A 122 -18.71 -3.09 -1.32
N GLY A 123 -18.65 -1.96 -2.03
CA GLY A 123 -17.85 -1.84 -3.23
C GLY A 123 -18.48 -2.57 -4.41
N ARG A 124 -17.65 -3.24 -5.20
CA ARG A 124 -18.07 -3.93 -6.42
C ARG A 124 -18.99 -5.13 -6.14
N LYS A 125 -18.97 -5.66 -4.91
CA LYS A 125 -19.77 -6.81 -4.49
C LYS A 125 -21.29 -6.54 -4.52
N ASN A 126 -21.72 -5.36 -4.08
CA ASN A 126 -23.13 -4.96 -4.12
C ASN A 126 -23.40 -3.81 -5.12
N GLY A 127 -22.42 -3.50 -5.98
CA GLY A 127 -22.55 -2.49 -7.02
C GLY A 127 -22.41 -1.04 -6.54
N ARG A 128 -22.13 -0.82 -5.24
CA ARG A 128 -22.08 0.50 -4.62
C ARG A 128 -20.93 0.58 -3.59
N GLY A 129 -19.90 1.33 -3.95
CA GLY A 129 -18.71 1.64 -3.16
C GLY A 129 -18.46 3.15 -3.12
N PHE A 130 -17.21 3.58 -3.22
CA PHE A 130 -16.91 4.99 -3.58
C PHE A 130 -17.37 5.28 -5.02
N TYR A 131 -17.39 4.24 -5.87
CA TYR A 131 -17.98 4.26 -7.19
C TYR A 131 -19.32 3.49 -7.22
N LEU A 132 -20.17 3.89 -8.16
CA LEU A 132 -21.31 3.11 -8.64
C LEU A 132 -20.84 2.19 -9.77
N TYR A 133 -21.15 0.91 -9.64
CA TYR A 133 -20.88 -0.12 -10.63
C TYR A 133 -22.19 -0.59 -11.23
N GLY A 134 -22.36 -0.42 -12.55
CA GLY A 134 -23.56 -0.90 -13.23
C GLY A 134 -23.64 -2.43 -13.29
N VAL A 135 -24.82 -2.93 -13.64
CA VAL A 135 -25.12 -4.36 -13.74
C VAL A 135 -24.16 -5.04 -14.74
N LYS A 136 -23.61 -6.20 -14.36
CA LYS A 136 -22.72 -7.01 -15.22
C LYS A 136 -23.37 -7.23 -16.59
N GLY A 137 -22.74 -6.78 -17.68
CA GLY A 137 -23.14 -7.12 -19.05
C GLY A 137 -23.24 -5.97 -20.07
N ARG A 138 -23.16 -4.70 -19.64
CA ARG A 138 -23.00 -3.55 -20.57
C ARG A 138 -21.85 -2.67 -20.14
N LYS A 139 -21.35 -1.84 -21.06
CA LYS A 139 -20.33 -0.80 -20.89
C LYS A 139 -20.74 0.26 -19.83
N SER A 140 -21.15 -0.13 -18.62
CA SER A 140 -21.39 0.82 -17.54
C SER A 140 -20.02 1.32 -17.09
N LYS A 141 -19.66 2.52 -17.54
CA LYS A 141 -18.51 3.22 -16.97
C LYS A 141 -18.77 3.37 -15.48
N LYS A 142 -17.77 3.01 -14.65
CA LYS A 142 -17.80 3.36 -13.22
C LYS A 142 -17.98 4.87 -13.10
N GLN A 143 -18.83 5.31 -12.19
CA GLN A 143 -19.05 6.73 -11.89
C GLN A 143 -18.88 6.93 -10.39
N VAL A 144 -18.30 8.05 -9.97
CA VAL A 144 -18.20 8.36 -8.55
C VAL A 144 -19.62 8.51 -8.00
N ASP A 145 -19.90 7.92 -6.84
CA ASP A 145 -21.18 8.14 -6.17
C ASP A 145 -21.16 9.50 -5.46
N PRO A 146 -21.94 10.52 -5.89
CA PRO A 146 -21.92 11.84 -5.26
C PRO A 146 -22.29 11.80 -3.76
N ALA A 147 -23.07 10.81 -3.33
CA ALA A 147 -23.48 10.68 -1.93
C ALA A 147 -22.29 10.41 -0.99
N ILE A 148 -21.12 9.99 -1.52
CA ILE A 148 -19.92 9.83 -0.69
C ILE A 148 -19.46 11.15 -0.08
N TYR A 149 -19.56 12.26 -0.84
CA TYR A 149 -19.10 13.58 -0.40
C TYR A 149 -19.99 14.13 0.72
N THR A 150 -21.30 13.95 0.59
CA THR A 150 -22.26 14.27 1.66
C THR A 150 -22.00 13.43 2.91
N LEU A 151 -21.71 12.13 2.75
CA LEU A 151 -21.47 11.21 3.85
C LEU A 151 -20.21 11.56 4.64
N ILE A 152 -19.14 11.99 3.95
CA ILE A 152 -17.87 12.37 4.59
C ILE A 152 -17.81 13.87 4.95
N GLY A 153 -18.86 14.64 4.65
CA GLY A 153 -18.98 16.05 5.03
C GLY A 153 -18.06 17.01 4.26
N VAL A 154 -17.71 16.69 3.01
CA VAL A 154 -16.83 17.54 2.17
C VAL A 154 -17.47 17.87 0.83
N GLN A 155 -16.98 18.91 0.16
CA GLN A 155 -17.50 19.34 -1.15
C GLN A 155 -16.74 18.74 -2.35
N GLY A 156 -15.59 18.10 -2.14
CA GLY A 156 -14.78 17.54 -3.23
C GLY A 156 -14.23 18.62 -4.18
N GLN A 157 -13.58 19.65 -3.63
CA GLN A 157 -13.05 20.78 -4.41
C GLN A 157 -11.84 20.38 -5.26
N GLY A 158 -10.98 19.49 -4.75
CA GLY A 158 -9.74 19.09 -5.42
C GLY A 158 -8.73 20.24 -5.51
N ARG A 159 -7.74 20.26 -4.62
CA ARG A 159 -6.73 21.34 -4.52
C ARG A 159 -5.32 20.85 -4.83
N LEU A 160 -5.05 19.56 -4.61
CA LEU A 160 -3.74 18.98 -4.83
C LEU A 160 -3.49 18.66 -6.30
N THR A 161 -2.25 18.85 -6.71
CA THR A 161 -1.77 18.35 -8.00
C THR A 161 -1.63 16.83 -7.96
N ALA A 162 -1.66 16.17 -9.13
CA ALA A 162 -1.44 14.73 -9.22
C ALA A 162 -0.10 14.28 -8.60
N ALA A 163 0.94 15.11 -8.69
CA ALA A 163 2.24 14.84 -8.09
C ALA A 163 2.16 14.84 -6.55
N GLN A 164 1.48 15.82 -5.95
CA GLN A 164 1.31 15.90 -4.50
C GLN A 164 0.48 14.74 -3.94
N VAL A 165 -0.58 14.35 -4.64
CA VAL A 165 -1.38 13.17 -4.27
C VAL A 165 -0.52 11.91 -4.30
N ALA A 166 0.22 11.69 -5.40
CA ALA A 166 1.07 10.51 -5.54
C ALA A 166 2.19 10.49 -4.50
N GLU A 167 2.83 11.63 -4.25
CA GLU A 167 3.89 11.76 -3.24
C GLU A 167 3.41 11.36 -1.85
N ARG A 168 2.25 11.87 -1.40
CA ARG A 168 1.69 11.53 -0.07
C ARG A 168 1.45 10.03 0.07
N CYS A 169 0.77 9.42 -0.90
CA CYS A 169 0.44 7.99 -0.85
C CYS A 169 1.69 7.10 -0.96
N VAL A 170 2.57 7.39 -1.92
CA VAL A 170 3.75 6.55 -2.20
C VAL A 170 4.76 6.65 -1.07
N MET A 171 5.04 7.83 -0.53
CA MET A 171 6.03 8.00 0.53
C MET A 171 5.67 7.22 1.80
N LEU A 172 4.39 7.08 2.14
CA LEU A 172 3.96 6.23 3.25
C LEU A 172 4.14 4.74 2.97
N MET A 173 3.88 4.29 1.73
CA MET A 173 4.17 2.91 1.32
C MET A 173 5.67 2.60 1.42
N LEU A 174 6.51 3.52 0.93
CA LEU A 174 7.97 3.37 0.96
C LEU A 174 8.50 3.34 2.40
N ASN A 175 8.01 4.24 3.25
CA ASN A 175 8.39 4.29 4.66
C ASN A 175 8.03 2.99 5.40
N GLU A 176 6.83 2.43 5.14
CA GLU A 176 6.44 1.14 5.74
C GLU A 176 7.21 -0.04 5.14
N ALA A 177 7.56 0.00 3.84
CA ALA A 177 8.43 -1.00 3.24
C ALA A 177 9.82 -1.02 3.89
N ALA A 178 10.41 0.15 4.15
CA ALA A 178 11.67 0.27 4.89
C ALA A 178 11.56 -0.29 6.33
N ARG A 179 10.44 -0.07 7.03
CA ARG A 179 10.19 -0.70 8.34
C ARG A 179 10.10 -2.22 8.23
N CYS A 180 9.40 -2.74 7.22
CA CYS A 180 9.31 -4.18 6.97
C CYS A 180 10.69 -4.81 6.69
N PHE A 181 11.60 -4.07 6.07
CA PHE A 181 12.97 -4.50 5.83
C PHE A 181 13.78 -4.57 7.14
N ASP A 182 13.76 -3.50 7.94
CA ASP A 182 14.42 -3.42 9.25
C ASP A 182 13.93 -4.49 10.23
N GLU A 183 12.61 -4.70 10.29
CA GLU A 183 11.98 -5.74 11.11
C GLU A 183 12.19 -7.17 10.55
N LYS A 184 12.90 -7.31 9.43
CA LYS A 184 13.21 -8.58 8.73
C LYS A 184 11.96 -9.34 8.31
N ILE A 185 10.86 -8.64 8.02
CA ILE A 185 9.61 -9.23 7.50
C ILE A 185 9.88 -9.83 6.12
N VAL A 186 10.57 -9.07 5.27
CA VAL A 186 11.18 -9.56 4.03
C VAL A 186 12.65 -9.85 4.29
N ARG A 187 13.18 -10.90 3.63
CA ARG A 187 14.56 -11.35 3.83
C ARG A 187 15.58 -10.57 3.01
N SER A 188 15.15 -9.94 1.92
CA SER A 188 15.98 -9.19 0.98
C SER A 188 15.16 -8.09 0.31
N ALA A 189 15.85 -7.07 -0.22
CA ALA A 189 15.22 -6.01 -1.01
C ALA A 189 14.53 -6.59 -2.26
N ARG A 190 15.16 -7.60 -2.87
CA ARG A 190 14.61 -8.35 -4.01
C ARG A 190 13.23 -8.95 -3.74
N ASP A 191 13.07 -9.70 -2.66
CA ASP A 191 11.79 -10.35 -2.34
C ASP A 191 10.71 -9.29 -2.04
N GLY A 192 11.10 -8.21 -1.37
CA GLY A 192 10.20 -7.10 -1.10
C GLY A 192 9.76 -6.34 -2.35
N ASP A 193 10.67 -6.13 -3.31
CA ASP A 193 10.34 -5.51 -4.60
C ASP A 193 9.43 -6.39 -5.45
N ILE A 194 9.76 -7.68 -5.56
CA ILE A 194 8.92 -8.68 -6.23
C ILE A 194 7.52 -8.75 -5.59
N GLY A 195 7.46 -8.74 -4.26
CA GLY A 195 6.21 -8.73 -3.49
C GLY A 195 5.33 -7.53 -3.81
N ALA A 196 5.90 -6.34 -3.82
CA ALA A 196 5.15 -5.12 -4.11
C ALA A 196 4.69 -5.06 -5.58
N VAL A 197 5.55 -5.43 -6.53
CA VAL A 197 5.23 -5.39 -7.97
C VAL A 197 4.15 -6.42 -8.31
N PHE A 198 4.28 -7.68 -7.86
CA PHE A 198 3.32 -8.73 -8.21
C PHE A 198 2.10 -8.83 -7.28
N GLY A 199 2.20 -8.28 -6.07
CA GLY A 199 1.12 -8.29 -5.07
C GLY A 199 0.25 -7.04 -5.13
N ILE A 200 0.86 -5.86 -5.13
CA ILE A 200 0.15 -4.57 -5.10
C ILE A 200 -0.02 -3.99 -6.51
N GLY A 201 0.89 -4.35 -7.42
CA GLY A 201 1.00 -3.66 -8.71
C GLY A 201 1.83 -2.39 -8.60
N PHE A 202 2.86 -2.38 -7.74
CA PHE A 202 3.83 -1.28 -7.71
C PHE A 202 4.42 -1.06 -9.13
N PRO A 203 4.59 0.19 -9.60
CA PRO A 203 4.97 0.47 -10.98
C PRO A 203 6.24 -0.30 -11.40
N PRO A 204 6.16 -1.26 -12.35
CA PRO A 204 7.29 -2.15 -12.65
C PRO A 204 8.51 -1.42 -13.22
N PHE A 205 8.31 -0.30 -13.91
CA PHE A 205 9.39 0.53 -14.46
C PHE A 205 10.20 1.26 -13.38
N LEU A 206 9.70 1.32 -12.14
CA LEU A 206 10.46 1.79 -10.97
C LEU A 206 11.17 0.65 -10.23
N GLY A 207 10.99 -0.60 -10.65
CA GLY A 207 11.64 -1.80 -10.10
C GLY A 207 11.05 -2.35 -8.80
N GLY A 208 10.38 -1.51 -8.01
CA GLY A 208 9.82 -1.86 -6.69
C GLY A 208 10.12 -0.76 -5.67
N PRO A 209 9.51 -0.80 -4.46
CA PRO A 209 9.72 0.22 -3.44
C PRO A 209 11.18 0.42 -3.05
N PHE A 210 11.98 -0.63 -2.88
CA PHE A 210 13.38 -0.54 -2.49
C PHE A 210 14.25 0.00 -3.63
N ARG A 211 14.07 -0.54 -4.84
CA ARG A 211 14.77 -0.01 -6.03
C ARG A 211 14.43 1.45 -6.29
N TYR A 212 13.18 1.84 -6.09
CA TYR A 212 12.73 3.21 -6.24
C TYR A 212 13.36 4.13 -5.18
N MET A 213 13.37 3.72 -3.91
CA MET A 213 14.06 4.47 -2.84
C MET A 213 15.55 4.65 -3.14
N ASP A 214 16.23 3.63 -3.67
CA ASP A 214 17.64 3.75 -4.07
C ASP A 214 17.85 4.70 -5.26
N SER A 215 16.88 4.79 -6.18
CA SER A 215 16.94 5.71 -7.31
C SER A 215 16.73 7.18 -6.89
N LEU A 216 15.98 7.42 -5.82
CA LEU A 216 15.79 8.73 -5.21
C LEU A 216 16.98 9.09 -4.30
N GLY A 217 17.49 8.11 -3.57
CA GLY A 217 18.47 8.26 -2.50
C GLY A 217 17.78 8.41 -1.13
N ALA A 218 18.30 7.70 -0.12
CA ALA A 218 17.73 7.70 1.23
C ALA A 218 17.60 9.10 1.85
N GLY A 219 18.57 9.99 1.60
CA GLY A 219 18.54 11.38 2.05
C GLY A 219 17.35 12.17 1.48
N GLU A 220 17.04 11.99 0.19
CA GLU A 220 15.90 12.67 -0.46
C GLU A 220 14.55 12.12 0.05
N VAL A 221 14.48 10.80 0.26
CA VAL A 221 13.28 10.17 0.84
C VAL A 221 13.02 10.70 2.25
N VAL A 222 14.06 10.80 3.09
CA VAL A 222 13.96 11.37 4.44
C VAL A 222 13.54 12.83 4.39
N ALA A 223 14.17 13.65 3.53
CA ALA A 223 13.84 15.08 3.40
C ALA A 223 12.37 15.28 2.98
N THR A 224 11.89 14.48 2.03
CA THR A 224 10.49 14.50 1.59
C THR A 224 9.54 14.10 2.73
N LEU A 225 9.83 13.01 3.45
CA LEU A 225 9.03 12.56 4.59
C LEU A 225 9.00 13.59 5.73
N GLN A 226 10.11 14.28 6.01
CA GLN A 226 10.18 15.36 7.00
C GLN A 226 9.35 16.59 6.58
N ARG A 227 9.39 16.97 5.30
CA ARG A 227 8.52 18.02 4.77
C ARG A 227 7.04 17.65 4.92
N LEU A 228 6.66 16.43 4.55
CA LEU A 228 5.29 15.94 4.70
C LEU A 228 4.88 15.84 6.18
N THR A 229 5.82 15.51 7.07
CA THR A 229 5.58 15.53 8.52
C THR A 229 5.20 16.93 9.01
N THR A 230 5.88 17.97 8.51
CA THR A 230 5.59 19.35 8.87
C THR A 230 4.22 19.81 8.33
N GLN A 231 3.86 19.38 7.13
CA GLN A 231 2.63 19.80 6.45
C GLN A 231 1.38 19.04 6.91
N TYR A 232 1.53 17.75 7.22
CA TYR A 232 0.40 16.85 7.42
C TYR A 232 0.45 16.10 8.75
N GLY A 233 1.55 16.13 9.49
CA GLY A 233 1.67 15.55 10.83
C GLY A 233 2.53 14.28 10.91
N SER A 234 2.69 13.78 12.13
CA SER A 234 3.67 12.75 12.54
C SER A 234 3.56 11.40 11.82
N ARG A 235 2.44 11.08 11.17
CA ARG A 235 2.29 9.83 10.39
C ARG A 235 3.32 9.69 9.26
N PHE A 236 3.85 10.82 8.77
CA PHE A 236 4.90 10.86 7.75
C PHE A 236 6.31 10.79 8.33
N ALA A 237 6.48 10.65 9.65
CA ALA A 237 7.80 10.61 10.26
C ALA A 237 8.65 9.48 9.63
N PRO A 238 9.86 9.78 9.13
CA PRO A 238 10.75 8.77 8.59
C PRO A 238 11.00 7.66 9.61
N CYS A 239 11.07 6.41 9.14
CA CYS A 239 11.48 5.31 9.99
C CYS A 239 12.98 5.35 10.29
N GLU A 240 13.37 4.69 11.37
CA GLU A 240 14.75 4.66 11.84
C GLU A 240 15.70 4.12 10.77
N GLN A 241 15.30 3.07 10.05
CA GLN A 241 16.05 2.51 8.93
C GLN A 241 16.39 3.57 7.87
N LEU A 242 15.44 4.40 7.46
CA LEU A 242 15.67 5.44 6.47
C LEU A 242 16.60 6.54 7.00
N LEU A 243 16.46 6.90 8.28
CA LEU A 243 17.36 7.88 8.92
C LEU A 243 18.80 7.37 8.96
N GLN A 244 19.00 6.11 9.35
CA GLN A 244 20.32 5.48 9.39
C GLN A 244 20.93 5.38 7.99
N MET A 245 20.15 4.95 7.00
CA MET A 245 20.62 4.87 5.62
C MET A 245 20.95 6.25 5.04
N ALA A 246 20.17 7.28 5.37
CA ALA A 246 20.44 8.65 4.96
C ALA A 246 21.75 9.18 5.58
N ALA A 247 22.02 8.88 6.85
CA ALA A 247 23.23 9.31 7.55
C ALA A 247 24.51 8.66 6.96
N HIS A 248 24.41 7.41 6.51
CA HIS A 248 25.55 6.64 5.99
C HIS A 248 25.60 6.55 4.45
N SER A 249 24.66 7.21 3.76
CA SER A 249 24.51 7.14 2.29
C SER A 249 24.37 5.69 1.76
N GLU A 250 23.64 4.86 2.50
CA GLU A 250 23.41 3.45 2.17
C GLU A 250 22.28 3.27 1.16
N ARG A 251 22.23 2.06 0.59
CA ARG A 251 21.22 1.60 -0.37
C ARG A 251 20.65 0.26 0.09
N PHE A 252 19.42 -0.02 -0.32
CA PHE A 252 18.80 -1.32 -0.06
C PHE A 252 19.43 -2.40 -0.94
N TRP A 253 19.62 -2.10 -2.23
CA TRP A 253 20.28 -2.99 -3.17
C TRP A 253 21.79 -2.78 -3.14
N ASN A 254 22.49 -3.71 -2.47
CA ASN A 254 23.95 -3.76 -2.53
C ASN A 254 24.43 -4.41 -3.83
N ILE A 255 25.60 -3.99 -4.33
CA ILE A 255 26.21 -4.48 -5.59
C ILE A 255 26.37 -6.02 -5.62
N GLY A 256 26.43 -6.68 -4.46
CA GLY A 256 26.53 -8.14 -4.37
C GLY A 256 25.22 -8.92 -4.40
N GLU A 257 24.03 -8.29 -4.29
CA GLU A 257 22.74 -9.02 -4.32
C GLU A 257 22.26 -9.35 -5.73
N THR A 258 22.86 -8.73 -6.76
CA THR A 258 22.59 -9.01 -8.16
C THR A 258 23.32 -10.24 -8.69
N ASP A 259 24.32 -10.75 -7.97
CA ASP A 259 25.10 -11.90 -8.38
C ASP A 259 24.61 -13.18 -7.70
N LEU A 260 24.25 -14.12 -8.56
CA LEU A 260 23.93 -15.52 -8.32
C LEU A 260 24.81 -16.14 -7.23
N ASN A 261 24.28 -16.30 -6.01
CA ASN A 261 24.57 -17.49 -5.23
C ASN A 261 23.53 -18.55 -5.61
N SER A 262 23.81 -19.15 -6.77
CA SER A 262 23.32 -20.45 -7.24
C SER A 262 23.49 -21.54 -6.19
#